data_AF-A0A6J6MSU6-F1
#
_entry.id   AF-A0A6J6MSU6-F1
#
_cell.length_a   1.000
_cell.length_b   1.000
_cell.length_c   1.000
_cell.angle_alpha   90.00
_cell.angle_beta   90.00
_cell.angle_gamma   90.00
#
_symmetry.space_group_name_H-M   'P 1'
#
loop_
_entity.id
_entity.type
_entity.pdbx_description
1 polymer ?
#
loop_
_entity_poly.entity_id
_entity_poly.type
_entity_poly.pdbx_seq_one_letter_code
_entity_poly.pdbx_strand_id
1 'polypeptide(L)'
;MYSEIVSVDDDQARAECFNVNEKDSKCWKLAIASDGVVFKTDLKLLNKPQGWISGRLTSPKVDIATTADAAKRYAVSIEGANIGIPTISKRYEFSNADQKAKWEKISTALNQYPWSDRRGVVIPWGPEAFSYFNKVVAVDKEYDVADKLAAVWRVVLDPTNVPKSYGTSCSTGDFQGFVSSNSMTYGTALPNYDGETMSYDVASPHYKPGGKDYAADAFNGRYDLLLTEAYARCVWGIKDALPKIEVNVFKTDGSVDSSAKVVGGLDASGFFKFSATGFTFSSPKIKIKLTAPPTSGGTPAVTQEAAAPAAKAPAKVAIKSISCVKGKIVKKVSGSNPKCPAGFKKK
;
A
#
# COMPACT_ATOMS: atom_id res chain seq x y z
N MET A 1 2.23 -12.07 -18.18
CA MET A 1 3.09 -13.28 -18.21
C MET A 1 3.87 -13.26 -19.51
N TYR A 2 5.14 -13.63 -19.48
CA TYR A 2 5.95 -13.89 -20.67
C TYR A 2 6.71 -15.21 -20.48
N SER A 3 7.27 -15.75 -21.56
CA SER A 3 8.16 -16.91 -21.49
C SER A 3 9.51 -16.61 -22.12
N GLU A 4 10.54 -17.24 -21.58
CA GLU A 4 11.90 -17.22 -22.10
C GLU A 4 12.52 -18.61 -22.01
N ILE A 5 13.55 -18.87 -22.83
CA ILE A 5 14.29 -20.13 -22.78
C ILE A 5 15.38 -19.99 -21.72
N VAL A 6 15.35 -20.86 -20.71
CA VAL A 6 16.33 -20.88 -19.61
C VAL A 6 16.96 -22.27 -19.56
N SER A 7 18.27 -22.32 -19.31
CA SER A 7 18.98 -23.58 -19.12
C SER A 7 18.39 -24.37 -17.94
N VAL A 8 18.26 -25.68 -18.08
CA VAL A 8 17.81 -26.56 -16.99
C VAL A 8 18.77 -26.54 -15.80
N ASP A 9 20.05 -26.30 -16.05
CA ASP A 9 21.12 -26.28 -15.02
C ASP A 9 21.31 -24.89 -14.38
N ASP A 10 20.63 -23.85 -14.88
CA ASP A 10 20.68 -22.51 -14.31
C ASP A 10 19.64 -22.37 -13.18
N ASP A 11 20.02 -22.88 -12.00
CA ASP A 11 19.22 -22.88 -10.78
C ASP A 11 18.78 -21.45 -10.37
N GLN A 12 19.59 -20.43 -10.70
CA GLN A 12 19.30 -19.04 -10.36
C GLN A 12 18.25 -18.43 -11.31
N ALA A 13 18.39 -18.63 -12.61
CA ALA A 13 17.42 -18.16 -13.60
C ALA A 13 16.07 -18.88 -13.48
N ARG A 14 16.09 -20.15 -13.06
CA ARG A 14 14.87 -20.95 -12.82
C ARG A 14 14.13 -20.60 -11.53
N ALA A 15 14.76 -19.89 -10.59
CA ALA A 15 14.14 -19.49 -9.33
C ALA A 15 12.94 -18.53 -9.51
N GLU A 16 12.77 -17.92 -10.70
CA GLU A 16 11.68 -16.99 -11.00
C GLU A 16 10.56 -17.60 -11.86
N CYS A 17 10.69 -18.87 -12.26
CA CYS A 17 9.70 -19.53 -13.10
C CYS A 17 8.53 -20.02 -12.27
N PHE A 18 7.30 -19.69 -12.68
CA PHE A 18 6.10 -20.18 -12.00
C PHE A 18 5.61 -21.55 -12.51
N ASN A 19 6.07 -21.97 -13.69
CA ASN A 19 5.81 -23.30 -14.23
C ASN A 19 7.06 -23.76 -14.98
N VAL A 20 7.75 -24.76 -14.43
CA VAL A 20 8.81 -25.51 -15.11
C VAL A 20 8.24 -26.89 -15.34
N ASN A 21 7.80 -27.15 -16.56
CA ASN A 21 7.63 -28.53 -16.99
C ASN A 21 9.06 -29.08 -17.12
N GLU A 22 9.43 -30.15 -16.43
CA GLU A 22 10.81 -30.70 -16.43
C GLU A 22 11.33 -31.02 -17.84
N LYS A 23 10.44 -31.13 -18.81
CA LYS A 23 10.73 -31.46 -20.21
C LYS A 23 10.82 -30.25 -21.14
N ASP A 24 10.54 -29.04 -20.65
CA ASP A 24 10.43 -27.85 -21.50
C ASP A 24 11.36 -26.75 -20.97
N SER A 25 12.32 -26.30 -21.78
CA SER A 25 13.26 -25.21 -21.46
C SER A 25 12.59 -23.84 -21.35
N LYS A 26 11.25 -23.79 -21.42
CA LYS A 26 10.44 -22.59 -21.31
C LYS A 26 10.18 -22.24 -19.85
N CYS A 27 10.89 -21.23 -19.37
CA CYS A 27 10.59 -20.56 -18.12
C CYS A 27 9.50 -19.53 -18.35
N TRP A 28 8.36 -19.68 -17.68
CA TRP A 28 7.36 -18.63 -17.67
C TRP A 28 7.55 -17.69 -16.48
N LYS A 29 7.53 -16.38 -16.74
CA LYS A 29 7.78 -15.31 -15.76
C LYS A 29 6.65 -14.27 -15.71
N LEU A 30 6.44 -13.70 -14.54
CA LEU A 30 5.52 -12.58 -14.37
C LEU A 30 6.11 -11.36 -15.12
N ALA A 31 5.32 -10.75 -15.99
CA ALA A 31 5.74 -9.51 -16.64
C ALA A 31 5.79 -8.42 -15.56
N ILE A 32 6.95 -7.79 -15.40
CA ILE A 32 7.15 -6.69 -14.46
C ILE A 32 6.92 -5.40 -15.22
N ALA A 33 5.93 -4.62 -14.79
CA ALA A 33 5.82 -3.22 -15.20
C ALA A 33 6.56 -2.34 -14.19
N SER A 34 7.05 -1.18 -14.61
CA SER A 34 7.50 -0.16 -13.65
C SER A 34 6.36 0.20 -12.69
N ASP A 35 6.67 0.51 -11.44
CA ASP A 35 5.66 0.98 -10.49
C ASP A 35 5.03 2.30 -10.99
N GLY A 36 3.73 2.46 -10.76
CA GLY A 36 2.99 3.66 -11.15
C GLY A 36 2.37 3.64 -12.55
N VAL A 37 2.47 2.54 -13.30
CA VAL A 37 1.74 2.36 -14.56
C VAL A 37 0.26 2.19 -14.26
N VAL A 38 -0.57 3.07 -14.86
CA VAL A 38 -2.02 3.04 -14.73
C VAL A 38 -2.62 1.98 -15.65
N PHE A 39 -3.34 1.03 -15.07
CA PHE A 39 -4.15 0.06 -15.79
C PHE A 39 -5.62 0.38 -15.61
N LYS A 40 -6.40 0.07 -16.64
CA LYS A 40 -7.86 0.18 -16.66
C LYS A 40 -8.45 -1.11 -17.20
N THR A 41 -9.46 -1.63 -16.51
CA THR A 41 -10.26 -2.76 -16.96
C THR A 41 -11.70 -2.30 -17.10
N ASP A 42 -12.29 -2.57 -18.26
CA ASP A 42 -13.70 -2.34 -18.56
C ASP A 42 -14.38 -3.69 -18.81
N LEU A 43 -15.44 -3.99 -18.07
CA LEU A 43 -16.17 -5.25 -18.09
C LEU A 43 -17.67 -5.02 -18.33
N LYS A 44 -18.33 -6.02 -18.91
CA LYS A 44 -19.81 -6.12 -18.95
C LYS A 44 -20.24 -7.38 -18.22
N LEU A 45 -20.81 -7.23 -17.02
CA LEU A 45 -21.17 -8.34 -16.14
C LEU A 45 -22.68 -8.59 -16.16
N LEU A 46 -23.10 -9.86 -16.12
CA LEU A 46 -24.53 -10.21 -16.05
C LEU A 46 -25.16 -9.84 -14.70
N ASN A 47 -24.35 -9.85 -13.64
CA ASN A 47 -24.75 -9.43 -12.30
C ASN A 47 -24.00 -8.14 -11.94
N LYS A 48 -24.72 -7.22 -11.30
CA LYS A 48 -24.11 -6.01 -10.73
C LYS A 48 -23.17 -6.43 -9.59
N PRO A 49 -21.91 -5.94 -9.55
CA PRO A 49 -21.05 -6.18 -8.40
C PRO A 49 -21.67 -5.68 -7.10
N GLN A 50 -21.53 -6.48 -6.05
CA GLN A 50 -22.05 -6.20 -4.71
C GLN A 50 -20.94 -6.30 -3.68
N GLY A 51 -21.13 -5.65 -2.53
CA GLY A 51 -20.20 -5.74 -1.42
C GLY A 51 -18.87 -5.06 -1.73
N TRP A 52 -17.78 -5.77 -1.48
CA TRP A 52 -16.44 -5.20 -1.49
C TRP A 52 -15.55 -5.73 -2.60
N ILE A 53 -14.63 -4.87 -3.02
CA ILE A 53 -13.50 -5.24 -3.86
C ILE A 53 -12.24 -5.13 -3.02
N SER A 54 -11.37 -6.13 -3.12
CA SER A 54 -10.00 -6.02 -2.60
C SER A 54 -9.02 -6.00 -3.76
N GLY A 55 -7.88 -5.34 -3.59
CA GLY A 55 -6.92 -5.26 -4.68
C GLY A 55 -5.53 -4.83 -4.29
N ARG A 56 -4.68 -4.76 -5.30
CA ARG A 56 -3.29 -4.30 -5.27
C ARG A 56 -3.13 -3.28 -6.38
N LEU A 57 -3.48 -2.04 -6.08
CA LEU A 57 -3.26 -0.89 -6.94
C LEU A 57 -3.31 0.40 -6.12
N THR A 58 -2.79 1.46 -6.70
CA THR A 58 -2.84 2.79 -6.11
C THR A 58 -3.99 3.59 -6.66
N SER A 59 -4.53 4.47 -5.82
CA SER A 59 -5.56 5.45 -6.20
C SER A 59 -6.71 4.83 -6.99
N PRO A 60 -7.40 3.81 -6.43
CA PRO A 60 -8.44 3.09 -7.17
C PRO A 60 -9.56 4.04 -7.61
N LYS A 61 -10.07 3.81 -8.81
CA LYS A 61 -11.32 4.38 -9.30
C LYS A 61 -12.23 3.23 -9.71
N VAL A 62 -13.47 3.27 -9.25
CA VAL A 62 -14.49 2.27 -9.55
C VAL A 62 -15.71 2.98 -10.08
N ASP A 63 -16.17 2.55 -11.25
CA ASP A 63 -17.44 2.98 -11.85
C ASP A 63 -18.27 1.73 -12.13
N ILE A 64 -19.48 1.68 -11.60
CA ILE A 64 -20.42 0.57 -11.78
C ILE A 64 -21.75 1.19 -12.21
N ALA A 65 -22.20 0.83 -13.40
CA ALA A 65 -23.48 1.30 -13.91
C ALA A 65 -24.62 0.89 -12.97
N THR A 66 -25.51 1.84 -12.67
CA THR A 66 -26.68 1.61 -11.81
C THR A 66 -27.76 0.80 -12.53
N THR A 67 -27.81 0.88 -13.85
CA THR A 67 -28.76 0.18 -14.72
C THR A 67 -28.04 -0.73 -15.70
N ALA A 68 -28.67 -1.86 -16.03
CA ALA A 68 -28.18 -2.76 -17.05
C ALA A 68 -28.39 -2.20 -18.48
N ASP A 69 -27.53 -2.58 -19.41
CA ASP A 69 -27.71 -2.30 -20.85
C ASP A 69 -28.88 -3.13 -21.44
N ALA A 70 -29.21 -2.90 -22.72
CA ALA A 70 -30.30 -3.62 -23.40
C ALA A 70 -30.13 -5.15 -23.40
N ALA A 71 -28.91 -5.66 -23.20
CA ALA A 71 -28.61 -7.08 -23.08
C ALA A 71 -28.55 -7.55 -21.61
N LYS A 72 -29.09 -6.77 -20.67
CA LYS A 72 -29.14 -7.06 -19.23
C LYS A 72 -27.74 -7.22 -18.59
N ARG A 73 -26.75 -6.45 -19.04
CA ARG A 73 -25.40 -6.43 -18.46
C ARG A 73 -25.07 -5.08 -17.83
N TYR A 74 -24.35 -5.10 -16.73
CA TYR A 74 -23.84 -3.92 -16.04
C TYR A 74 -22.43 -3.59 -16.54
N ALA A 75 -22.20 -2.34 -16.93
CA ALA A 75 -20.86 -1.84 -17.21
C ALA A 75 -20.10 -1.63 -15.91
N VAL A 76 -18.85 -2.09 -15.86
CA VAL A 76 -17.97 -1.97 -14.70
C VAL A 76 -16.60 -1.52 -15.18
N SER A 77 -16.10 -0.44 -14.60
CA SER A 77 -14.78 0.11 -14.88
C SER A 77 -13.96 0.17 -13.60
N ILE A 78 -12.73 -0.34 -13.66
CA ILE A 78 -11.78 -0.29 -12.54
C ILE A 78 -10.44 0.19 -13.05
N GLU A 79 -9.94 1.26 -12.45
CA GLU A 79 -8.70 1.92 -12.84
C GLU A 79 -7.80 2.16 -11.62
N GLY A 80 -6.50 2.08 -11.84
CA GLY A 80 -5.50 2.59 -10.91
C GLY A 80 -4.10 2.12 -11.29
N ALA A 81 -3.09 2.63 -10.61
CA ALA A 81 -1.71 2.29 -10.93
C ALA A 81 -1.27 1.00 -10.25
N ASN A 82 -0.46 0.18 -10.92
CA ASN A 82 0.20 -0.95 -10.28
C ASN A 82 1.06 -0.48 -9.09
N ILE A 83 1.33 -1.42 -8.20
CA ILE A 83 2.03 -1.14 -6.96
C ILE A 83 3.03 -2.25 -6.67
N GLY A 84 4.25 -1.87 -6.26
CA GLY A 84 5.26 -2.82 -5.83
C GLY A 84 4.85 -3.45 -4.50
N ILE A 85 4.95 -4.78 -4.41
CA ILE A 85 4.69 -5.57 -3.20
C ILE A 85 5.98 -6.32 -2.84
N PRO A 86 6.40 -6.34 -1.57
CA PRO A 86 7.55 -7.11 -1.13
C PRO A 86 7.18 -8.58 -1.05
N THR A 87 8.12 -9.43 -1.41
CA THR A 87 7.89 -10.87 -1.57
C THR A 87 9.03 -11.62 -0.92
N ILE A 88 8.70 -12.75 -0.30
CA ILE A 88 9.68 -13.64 0.31
C ILE A 88 9.57 -15.02 -0.31
N SER A 89 10.69 -15.50 -0.82
CA SER A 89 10.91 -16.83 -1.34
C SER A 89 12.35 -17.23 -1.03
N LYS A 90 12.55 -17.89 0.12
CA LYS A 90 13.86 -18.38 0.55
C LYS A 90 13.94 -19.88 0.31
N ARG A 91 15.13 -20.38 -0.01
CA ARG A 91 15.42 -21.80 -0.17
C ARG A 91 16.54 -22.19 0.77
N TYR A 92 16.39 -23.33 1.44
CA TYR A 92 17.45 -23.89 2.27
C TYR A 92 17.88 -25.26 1.74
N GLU A 93 19.13 -25.61 1.98
CA GLU A 93 19.75 -26.86 1.58
C GLU A 93 20.23 -27.59 2.84
N PHE A 94 19.66 -28.76 3.11
CA PHE A 94 19.96 -29.53 4.32
C PHE A 94 21.43 -29.98 4.40
N SER A 95 22.09 -30.16 3.25
CA SER A 95 23.53 -30.47 3.17
C SER A 95 24.41 -29.30 3.64
N ASN A 96 23.88 -28.09 3.69
CA ASN A 96 24.56 -26.92 4.24
C ASN A 96 24.19 -26.75 5.73
N ALA A 97 25.19 -26.87 6.61
CA ALA A 97 24.98 -26.84 8.06
C ALA A 97 24.33 -25.54 8.57
N ASP A 98 24.71 -24.39 8.01
CA ASP A 98 24.16 -23.09 8.42
C ASP A 98 22.70 -22.96 7.98
N GLN A 99 22.39 -23.36 6.75
CA GLN A 99 21.03 -23.32 6.22
C GLN A 99 20.11 -24.31 6.94
N LYS A 100 20.62 -25.49 7.30
CA LYS A 100 19.92 -26.45 8.15
C LYS A 100 19.59 -25.85 9.52
N ALA A 101 20.56 -25.24 10.19
CA ALA A 101 20.35 -24.62 11.50
C ALA A 101 19.34 -23.45 11.43
N LYS A 102 19.35 -22.65 10.36
CA LYS A 102 18.34 -21.60 10.12
C LYS A 102 16.95 -22.20 9.98
N TRP A 103 16.80 -23.26 9.18
CA TRP A 103 15.52 -23.92 9.05
C TRP A 103 15.02 -24.55 10.35
N GLU A 104 15.89 -25.20 11.14
CA GLU A 104 15.47 -25.83 12.40
C GLU A 104 14.83 -24.81 13.35
N LYS A 105 15.34 -23.57 13.39
CA LYS A 105 14.72 -22.46 14.12
C LYS A 105 13.34 -22.11 13.57
N ILE A 106 13.23 -21.96 12.25
CA ILE A 106 11.99 -21.58 11.56
C ILE A 106 10.91 -22.67 11.73
N SER A 107 11.24 -23.92 11.46
CA SER A 107 10.32 -25.06 11.59
C SER A 107 9.83 -25.24 13.03
N THR A 108 10.71 -25.07 14.01
CA THR A 108 10.34 -25.06 15.44
C THR A 108 9.33 -23.96 15.73
N ALA A 109 9.60 -22.72 15.30
CA ALA A 109 8.71 -21.58 15.52
C ALA A 109 7.34 -21.71 14.84
N LEU A 110 7.31 -22.43 13.72
CA LEU A 110 6.10 -22.71 12.96
C LEU A 110 5.40 -24.01 13.36
N ASN A 111 5.93 -24.74 14.34
CA ASN A 111 5.48 -26.07 14.75
C ASN A 111 5.35 -27.03 13.54
N GLN A 112 6.34 -26.97 12.65
CA GLN A 112 6.46 -27.84 11.48
C GLN A 112 7.42 -28.99 11.77
N TYR A 113 7.24 -30.10 11.06
CA TYR A 113 8.12 -31.25 11.20
C TYR A 113 9.56 -30.92 10.83
N PRO A 114 10.55 -31.51 11.53
CA PRO A 114 11.95 -31.44 11.15
C PRO A 114 12.13 -31.89 9.70
N TRP A 115 13.06 -31.26 9.01
CA TRP A 115 13.25 -31.43 7.58
C TRP A 115 14.33 -32.48 7.27
N SER A 116 14.12 -33.25 6.20
CA SER A 116 15.00 -34.32 5.71
C SER A 116 15.58 -34.16 4.27
N ASP A 117 15.41 -33.03 3.54
CA ASP A 117 15.82 -32.89 2.10
C ASP A 117 16.07 -31.41 1.62
N ARG A 118 15.57 -30.94 0.44
CA ARG A 118 15.52 -29.54 -0.05
C ARG A 118 14.10 -28.92 0.13
N ARG A 119 13.93 -27.71 0.67
CA ARG A 119 12.63 -27.01 0.89
C ARG A 119 12.78 -25.52 0.68
N GLY A 120 11.72 -24.92 0.16
CA GLY A 120 11.53 -23.48 0.13
C GLY A 120 10.61 -23.02 1.25
N VAL A 121 10.87 -21.83 1.78
CA VAL A 121 9.89 -21.01 2.48
C VAL A 121 9.41 -19.95 1.51
N VAL A 122 8.20 -20.15 1.00
CA VAL A 122 7.48 -19.13 0.23
C VAL A 122 6.39 -18.58 1.14
N ILE A 123 6.37 -17.27 1.32
CA ILE A 123 5.29 -16.61 2.06
C ILE A 123 4.27 -16.10 1.04
N PRO A 124 3.09 -16.74 0.94
CA PRO A 124 2.10 -16.32 -0.04
C PRO A 124 1.58 -14.92 0.28
N TRP A 125 1.19 -14.19 -0.77
CA TRP A 125 0.61 -12.86 -0.59
C TRP A 125 -0.88 -12.99 -0.34
N GLY A 126 -1.30 -12.72 0.89
CA GLY A 126 -2.70 -12.91 1.25
C GLY A 126 -2.92 -12.90 2.75
N PRO A 127 -4.17 -13.02 3.19
CA PRO A 127 -4.51 -12.94 4.59
C PRO A 127 -4.04 -14.15 5.41
N GLU A 128 -3.97 -15.32 4.80
CA GLU A 128 -3.54 -16.58 5.42
C GLU A 128 -2.10 -16.54 5.93
N ALA A 129 -1.26 -15.67 5.37
CA ALA A 129 0.15 -15.56 5.70
C ALA A 129 0.47 -14.60 6.85
N PHE A 130 -0.51 -13.89 7.41
CA PHE A 130 -0.23 -12.77 8.32
C PHE A 130 0.45 -13.23 9.62
N SER A 131 -0.18 -14.18 10.31
CA SER A 131 0.40 -14.77 11.52
C SER A 131 1.69 -15.53 11.21
N TYR A 132 1.75 -16.21 10.07
CA TYR A 132 2.92 -16.96 9.61
C TYR A 132 4.14 -16.04 9.46
N PHE A 133 4.01 -14.95 8.69
CA PHE A 133 5.06 -13.97 8.46
C PHE A 133 5.59 -13.38 9.77
N ASN A 134 4.68 -12.92 10.64
CA ASN A 134 5.07 -12.29 11.90
C ASN A 134 5.84 -13.25 12.83
N LYS A 135 5.48 -14.53 12.85
CA LYS A 135 6.23 -15.56 13.60
C LYS A 135 7.63 -15.75 13.04
N VAL A 136 7.77 -15.81 11.72
CA VAL A 136 9.08 -16.05 11.09
C VAL A 136 10.00 -14.85 11.30
N VAL A 137 9.54 -13.62 11.12
CA VAL A 137 10.34 -12.39 11.37
C VAL A 137 10.72 -12.22 12.84
N ALA A 138 9.94 -12.77 13.78
CA ALA A 138 10.30 -12.78 15.18
C ALA A 138 11.50 -13.70 15.47
N VAL A 139 11.68 -14.76 14.68
CA VAL A 139 12.70 -15.80 14.87
C VAL A 139 13.95 -15.55 14.04
N ASP A 140 13.78 -15.06 12.81
CA ASP A 140 14.86 -14.76 11.89
C ASP A 140 14.61 -13.42 11.20
N LYS A 141 15.45 -12.43 11.53
CA LYS A 141 15.36 -11.07 10.99
C LYS A 141 15.74 -10.98 9.51
N GLU A 142 16.32 -12.02 8.92
CA GLU A 142 16.54 -12.07 7.45
C GLU A 142 15.23 -12.10 6.66
N TYR A 143 14.10 -12.45 7.30
CA TYR A 143 12.77 -12.35 6.71
C TYR A 143 12.20 -10.93 6.73
N ASP A 144 12.88 -10.01 7.41
CA ASP A 144 12.49 -8.61 7.42
C ASP A 144 13.03 -7.85 6.19
N VAL A 145 13.82 -8.52 5.36
CA VAL A 145 14.32 -8.04 4.08
C VAL A 145 13.59 -8.81 2.97
N ALA A 146 12.93 -8.08 2.08
CA ALA A 146 12.25 -8.68 0.93
C ALA A 146 13.29 -9.36 0.02
N ASP A 147 12.96 -10.52 -0.56
CA ASP A 147 13.83 -11.12 -1.56
C ASP A 147 13.64 -10.42 -2.91
N LYS A 148 12.40 -9.99 -3.21
CA LYS A 148 12.04 -9.26 -4.45
C LYS A 148 10.89 -8.29 -4.21
N LEU A 149 10.75 -7.33 -5.12
CA LEU A 149 9.54 -6.52 -5.29
C LEU A 149 8.77 -6.97 -6.53
N ALA A 150 7.52 -7.36 -6.36
CA ALA A 150 6.62 -7.67 -7.47
C ALA A 150 5.73 -6.46 -7.76
N ALA A 151 5.81 -5.90 -8.97
CA ALA A 151 4.88 -4.88 -9.42
C ALA A 151 3.55 -5.55 -9.80
N VAL A 152 2.51 -5.29 -9.01
CA VAL A 152 1.22 -5.97 -9.15
C VAL A 152 0.12 -4.97 -9.46
N TRP A 153 -0.72 -5.32 -10.43
CA TRP A 153 -2.07 -4.77 -10.56
C TRP A 153 -3.05 -5.93 -10.41
N ARG A 154 -3.81 -5.94 -9.31
CA ARG A 154 -4.77 -7.02 -9.01
C ARG A 154 -6.05 -6.45 -8.47
N VAL A 155 -7.16 -7.00 -8.94
CA VAL A 155 -8.51 -6.71 -8.44
C VAL A 155 -9.20 -8.03 -8.17
N VAL A 156 -9.86 -8.14 -7.02
CA VAL A 156 -10.63 -9.31 -6.60
C VAL A 156 -12.05 -8.85 -6.31
N LEU A 157 -12.96 -9.24 -7.19
CA LEU A 157 -14.39 -9.12 -6.99
C LEU A 157 -14.89 -10.47 -6.47
N ASP A 158 -15.16 -10.54 -5.17
CA ASP A 158 -15.67 -11.76 -4.53
C ASP A 158 -16.95 -11.40 -3.77
N PRO A 159 -18.13 -11.78 -4.29
CA PRO A 159 -19.41 -11.44 -3.67
C PRO A 159 -19.63 -12.15 -2.34
N THR A 160 -18.81 -13.15 -2.00
CA THR A 160 -18.88 -13.86 -0.71
C THR A 160 -18.04 -13.20 0.38
N ASN A 161 -17.11 -12.31 0.00
CA ASN A 161 -16.35 -11.52 0.95
C ASN A 161 -17.21 -10.38 1.50
N VAL A 162 -17.82 -10.62 2.66
CA VAL A 162 -18.53 -9.62 3.46
C VAL A 162 -17.66 -9.22 4.68
N PRO A 163 -17.66 -7.94 5.08
CA PRO A 163 -16.90 -7.50 6.26
C PRO A 163 -17.27 -8.30 7.51
N LYS A 164 -16.26 -8.76 8.27
CA LYS A 164 -16.44 -9.73 9.37
C LYS A 164 -17.06 -9.18 10.64
N SER A 165 -17.40 -7.90 10.67
CA SER A 165 -18.10 -7.28 11.78
C SER A 165 -19.06 -6.24 11.21
N TYR A 166 -20.31 -6.63 11.02
CA TYR A 166 -21.44 -5.99 11.70
C TYR A 166 -22.75 -6.74 11.46
N GLY A 167 -23.52 -6.90 12.53
CA GLY A 167 -24.97 -7.06 12.48
C GLY A 167 -25.69 -5.74 12.13
N THR A 168 -25.21 -4.98 11.15
CA THR A 168 -25.86 -3.75 10.67
C THR A 168 -26.92 -4.09 9.62
N SER A 169 -28.04 -3.39 9.69
CA SER A 169 -29.08 -3.29 8.67
C SER A 169 -28.64 -2.60 7.36
N CYS A 170 -27.33 -2.46 7.11
CA CYS A 170 -26.82 -1.78 5.91
C CYS A 170 -26.99 -2.66 4.68
N SER A 171 -27.49 -2.08 3.59
CA SER A 171 -27.71 -2.82 2.34
C SER A 171 -26.41 -3.47 1.84
N THR A 172 -26.49 -4.76 1.53
CA THR A 172 -25.43 -5.53 0.85
C THR A 172 -25.71 -5.71 -0.63
N GLY A 173 -26.84 -5.19 -1.14
CA GLY A 173 -27.28 -5.37 -2.53
C GLY A 173 -26.54 -4.52 -3.57
N ASP A 174 -25.61 -3.68 -3.13
CA ASP A 174 -24.84 -2.73 -3.94
C ASP A 174 -23.35 -2.79 -3.60
N PHE A 175 -22.53 -2.16 -4.42
CA PHE A 175 -21.12 -1.93 -4.13
C PHE A 175 -20.96 -1.04 -2.88
N GLN A 176 -20.09 -1.45 -1.97
CA GLN A 176 -19.89 -0.82 -0.66
C GLN A 176 -18.52 -0.14 -0.57
N GLY A 177 -17.47 -0.77 -1.09
CA GLY A 177 -16.14 -0.22 -0.98
C GLY A 177 -15.03 -1.02 -1.66
N PHE A 178 -13.87 -0.39 -1.75
CA PHE A 178 -12.64 -0.95 -2.31
C PHE A 178 -11.52 -0.80 -1.29
N VAL A 179 -10.79 -1.88 -0.99
CA VAL A 179 -9.57 -1.83 -0.17
C VAL A 179 -8.34 -2.21 -0.99
N SER A 180 -7.26 -1.44 -0.88
CA SER A 180 -5.96 -1.76 -1.47
C SER A 180 -4.80 -1.51 -0.52
N SER A 181 -3.74 -2.29 -0.69
CA SER A 181 -2.49 -2.12 0.05
C SER A 181 -1.32 -2.72 -0.74
N ASN A 182 -0.12 -2.20 -0.58
CA ASN A 182 1.12 -2.84 -1.05
C ASN A 182 1.72 -3.85 -0.05
N SER A 183 1.02 -4.18 1.03
CA SER A 183 1.54 -5.14 1.98
C SER A 183 1.67 -6.53 1.36
N MET A 184 2.72 -7.29 1.68
CA MET A 184 2.82 -8.71 1.36
C MET A 184 1.63 -9.49 1.93
N THR A 185 1.32 -9.28 3.21
CA THR A 185 0.23 -9.95 3.92
C THR A 185 -0.59 -8.97 4.77
N TYR A 186 -1.75 -9.40 5.24
CA TYR A 186 -2.72 -8.58 5.97
C TYR A 186 -3.63 -9.44 6.86
N GLY A 187 -4.20 -8.92 7.94
CA GLY A 187 -4.94 -9.74 8.90
C GLY A 187 -6.21 -10.38 8.32
N THR A 188 -6.92 -9.64 7.46
CA THR A 188 -8.17 -10.06 6.82
C THR A 188 -8.27 -9.51 5.40
N ALA A 189 -9.03 -10.17 4.52
CA ALA A 189 -9.23 -9.70 3.14
C ALA A 189 -9.90 -8.31 3.06
N LEU A 190 -10.76 -7.99 4.04
CA LEU A 190 -11.49 -6.73 4.14
C LEU A 190 -11.23 -6.05 5.49
N PRO A 191 -11.40 -4.73 5.60
CA PRO A 191 -11.37 -4.03 6.87
C PRO A 191 -12.42 -4.54 7.86
N ASN A 192 -12.09 -4.48 9.15
CA ASN A 192 -12.96 -4.86 10.24
C ASN A 192 -13.52 -3.63 10.96
N TYR A 193 -14.85 -3.49 11.01
CA TYR A 193 -15.50 -2.41 11.73
C TYR A 193 -15.97 -2.87 13.12
N ASP A 194 -15.47 -2.25 14.19
CA ASP A 194 -15.79 -2.63 15.57
C ASP A 194 -16.97 -1.85 16.18
N GLY A 195 -17.52 -0.90 15.42
CA GLY A 195 -18.66 -0.07 15.82
C GLY A 195 -18.31 1.38 16.05
N GLU A 196 -17.03 1.67 16.01
CA GLU A 196 -16.49 3.01 16.09
C GLU A 196 -15.44 3.22 15.00
N THR A 197 -14.55 2.24 14.84
CA THR A 197 -13.40 2.31 13.95
C THR A 197 -13.40 1.16 12.96
N MET A 198 -13.02 1.48 11.72
CA MET A 198 -12.73 0.50 10.72
C MET A 198 -11.22 0.28 10.65
N SER A 199 -10.80 -0.95 10.87
CA SER A 199 -9.42 -1.33 11.07
C SER A 199 -8.91 -2.28 10.00
N TYR A 200 -7.64 -2.15 9.63
CA TYR A 200 -6.99 -3.04 8.67
C TYR A 200 -5.56 -3.31 9.11
N ASP A 201 -5.23 -4.58 9.33
CA ASP A 201 -3.91 -5.04 9.74
C ASP A 201 -3.09 -5.39 8.51
N VAL A 202 -1.87 -4.86 8.41
CA VAL A 202 -0.96 -5.14 7.30
C VAL A 202 0.41 -5.53 7.83
N ALA A 203 1.12 -6.42 7.12
CA ALA A 203 2.47 -6.80 7.49
C ALA A 203 3.30 -7.15 6.25
N SER A 204 4.59 -6.82 6.29
CA SER A 204 5.57 -6.98 5.21
C SER A 204 6.98 -6.79 5.74
N PRO A 205 8.01 -7.25 5.00
CA PRO A 205 9.38 -6.83 5.22
C PRO A 205 9.51 -5.31 5.40
N HIS A 206 10.32 -4.87 6.35
CA HIS A 206 10.72 -3.47 6.45
C HIS A 206 11.59 -3.04 5.30
N TYR A 207 12.45 -3.91 4.79
CA TYR A 207 13.48 -3.53 3.85
C TYR A 207 13.17 -4.03 2.44
N LYS A 208 13.52 -3.20 1.46
CA LYS A 208 13.60 -3.60 0.05
C LYS A 208 14.70 -4.65 -0.15
N PRO A 209 14.72 -5.33 -1.32
CA PRO A 209 15.77 -6.31 -1.63
C PRO A 209 17.18 -5.78 -1.46
N GLY A 210 18.00 -6.54 -0.72
CA GLY A 210 19.39 -6.19 -0.39
C GLY A 210 19.55 -5.10 0.68
N GLY A 211 18.45 -4.58 1.22
CA GLY A 211 18.45 -3.48 2.18
C GLY A 211 19.08 -3.85 3.51
N LYS A 212 19.83 -2.89 4.08
CA LYS A 212 20.45 -3.00 5.41
C LYS A 212 20.28 -1.73 6.24
N ASP A 213 19.89 -0.63 5.62
CA ASP A 213 19.69 0.67 6.24
C ASP A 213 18.19 1.00 6.34
N TYR A 214 17.74 1.36 7.55
CA TYR A 214 16.33 1.64 7.83
C TYR A 214 15.82 2.92 7.17
N ALA A 215 16.66 3.93 6.95
CA ALA A 215 16.26 5.17 6.33
C ALA A 215 16.34 5.10 4.79
N ALA A 216 17.38 4.45 4.26
CA ALA A 216 17.60 4.39 2.81
C ALA A 216 16.82 3.25 2.13
N ASP A 217 16.69 2.10 2.81
CA ASP A 217 16.17 0.87 2.19
C ASP A 217 14.76 0.51 2.67
N ALA A 218 14.13 1.34 3.51
CA ALA A 218 12.77 1.11 3.97
C ALA A 218 11.79 0.97 2.79
N PHE A 219 10.98 -0.07 2.89
CA PHE A 219 9.82 -0.27 2.07
C PHE A 219 8.63 0.47 2.70
N ASN A 220 8.17 1.51 2.01
CA ASN A 220 7.12 2.39 2.50
C ASN A 220 5.74 1.83 2.18
N GLY A 221 4.90 1.79 3.20
CA GLY A 221 3.53 1.33 3.13
C GLY A 221 2.61 2.30 2.43
N ARG A 222 1.59 1.72 1.80
CA ARG A 222 0.46 2.39 1.19
C ARG A 222 -0.79 1.57 1.42
N TYR A 223 -1.83 2.26 1.86
CA TYR A 223 -3.17 1.73 2.02
C TYR A 223 -4.14 2.71 1.37
N ASP A 224 -4.98 2.25 0.47
CA ASP A 224 -6.03 3.03 -0.16
C ASP A 224 -7.38 2.39 0.16
N LEU A 225 -8.36 3.22 0.51
CA LEU A 225 -9.73 2.79 0.80
C LEU A 225 -10.72 3.70 0.08
N LEU A 226 -11.70 3.08 -0.57
CA LEU A 226 -12.90 3.75 -1.07
C LEU A 226 -14.12 3.18 -0.37
N LEU A 227 -15.05 4.05 0.01
CA LEU A 227 -16.39 3.69 0.48
C LEU A 227 -17.42 4.47 -0.30
N THR A 228 -18.53 3.85 -0.68
CA THR A 228 -19.69 4.63 -1.12
C THR A 228 -20.18 5.51 0.03
N GLU A 229 -20.66 6.70 -0.29
CA GLU A 229 -21.25 7.58 0.72
C GLU A 229 -22.39 6.89 1.51
N ALA A 230 -23.24 6.14 0.81
CA ALA A 230 -24.35 5.40 1.42
C ALA A 230 -23.86 4.38 2.46
N TYR A 231 -22.81 3.61 2.14
CA TYR A 231 -22.26 2.62 3.05
C TYR A 231 -21.58 3.28 4.26
N ALA A 232 -20.74 4.31 4.03
CA ALA A 232 -20.10 5.05 5.11
C ALA A 232 -21.13 5.70 6.05
N ARG A 233 -22.17 6.34 5.51
CA ARG A 233 -23.24 6.92 6.33
C ARG A 233 -23.97 5.87 7.16
N CYS A 234 -24.25 4.71 6.57
CA CYS A 234 -24.94 3.63 7.28
C CYS A 234 -24.09 3.06 8.43
N VAL A 235 -22.83 2.72 8.16
CA VAL A 235 -21.93 2.08 9.13
C VAL A 235 -21.64 2.98 10.34
N TRP A 236 -21.46 4.29 10.11
CA TRP A 236 -21.22 5.27 11.18
C TRP A 236 -22.48 6.01 11.67
N GLY A 237 -23.67 5.68 11.17
CA GLY A 237 -24.93 6.33 11.58
C GLY A 237 -24.99 7.85 11.26
N ILE A 238 -24.36 8.28 10.17
CA ILE A 238 -24.28 9.70 9.77
C ILE A 238 -25.53 10.07 8.98
N LYS A 239 -26.30 11.05 9.47
CA LYS A 239 -27.55 11.49 8.83
C LYS A 239 -27.29 12.52 7.74
N ASP A 240 -26.91 13.75 8.09
CA ASP A 240 -26.92 14.85 7.11
C ASP A 240 -25.55 15.50 6.90
N ALA A 241 -24.83 15.88 7.95
CA ALA A 241 -23.58 16.65 7.80
C ALA A 241 -22.40 15.82 7.26
N LEU A 242 -21.49 16.48 6.54
CA LEU A 242 -20.22 15.87 6.11
C LEU A 242 -19.40 15.46 7.34
N PRO A 243 -18.96 14.21 7.46
CA PRO A 243 -18.25 13.75 8.64
C PRO A 243 -16.85 14.35 8.71
N LYS A 244 -16.37 14.59 9.93
CA LYS A 244 -14.94 14.71 10.20
C LYS A 244 -14.32 13.32 10.12
N ILE A 245 -13.23 13.24 9.37
CA ILE A 245 -12.46 12.03 9.14
C ILE A 245 -11.23 12.05 10.04
N GLU A 246 -10.99 10.94 10.73
CA GLU A 246 -9.74 10.69 11.42
C GLU A 246 -9.17 9.35 10.94
N VAL A 247 -7.96 9.36 10.40
CA VAL A 247 -7.25 8.13 10.03
C VAL A 247 -5.91 8.13 10.75
N ASN A 248 -5.67 7.06 11.49
CA ASN A 248 -4.44 6.85 12.23
C ASN A 248 -3.79 5.55 11.76
N VAL A 249 -2.49 5.58 11.56
CA VAL A 249 -1.68 4.37 11.41
C VAL A 249 -1.01 4.12 12.74
N PHE A 250 -1.16 2.92 13.28
CA PHE A 250 -0.56 2.52 14.55
C PHE A 250 0.61 1.57 14.30
N LYS A 251 1.68 1.73 15.06
CA LYS A 251 2.79 0.78 15.15
C LYS A 251 2.38 -0.43 16.00
N THR A 252 3.22 -1.45 16.02
CA THR A 252 3.01 -2.68 16.80
C THR A 252 2.88 -2.43 18.31
N ASP A 253 3.53 -1.39 18.83
CA ASP A 253 3.44 -0.99 20.24
C ASP A 253 2.17 -0.20 20.59
N GLY A 254 1.28 0.04 19.61
CA GLY A 254 0.05 0.79 19.79
C GLY A 254 0.21 2.31 19.71
N SER A 255 1.43 2.83 19.51
CA SER A 255 1.65 4.26 19.27
C SER A 255 1.27 4.67 17.84
N VAL A 256 0.89 5.93 17.65
CA VAL A 256 0.60 6.49 16.32
C VAL A 256 1.91 6.64 15.53
N ASP A 257 1.92 6.18 14.28
CA ASP A 257 3.02 6.36 13.34
C ASP A 257 2.98 7.77 12.72
N SER A 258 3.74 8.69 13.31
CA SER A 258 3.86 10.07 12.83
C SER A 258 4.54 10.21 11.47
N SER A 259 5.15 9.15 10.93
CA SER A 259 5.72 9.17 9.57
C SER A 259 4.67 8.97 8.48
N ALA A 260 3.50 8.42 8.85
CA ALA A 260 2.40 8.19 7.93
C ALA A 260 1.79 9.50 7.44
N LYS A 261 1.73 9.67 6.13
CA LYS A 261 0.94 10.72 5.47
C LYS A 261 -0.44 10.18 5.21
N VAL A 262 -1.43 10.90 5.71
CA VAL A 262 -2.84 10.53 5.61
C VAL A 262 -3.58 11.61 4.83
N VAL A 263 -4.38 11.19 3.86
CA VAL A 263 -5.35 12.04 3.17
C VAL A 263 -6.71 11.35 3.15
N GLY A 264 -7.78 12.12 3.25
CA GLY A 264 -9.13 11.59 3.30
C GLY A 264 -10.18 12.64 2.94
N GLY A 265 -11.24 12.23 2.22
CA GLY A 265 -12.34 13.13 1.87
C GLY A 265 -13.43 12.47 1.03
N LEU A 266 -14.60 13.11 0.99
CA LEU A 266 -15.63 12.80 0.01
C LEU A 266 -15.23 13.44 -1.33
N ASP A 267 -15.20 12.64 -2.39
CA ASP A 267 -14.93 13.15 -3.73
C ASP A 267 -16.21 13.51 -4.50
N ALA A 268 -16.05 14.17 -5.64
CA ALA A 268 -17.16 14.56 -6.50
C ALA A 268 -17.91 13.37 -7.13
N SER A 269 -17.36 12.15 -7.04
CA SER A 269 -17.97 10.92 -7.54
C SER A 269 -18.79 10.19 -6.46
N GLY A 270 -18.94 10.77 -5.26
CA GLY A 270 -19.73 10.20 -4.18
C GLY A 270 -19.01 9.11 -3.39
N PHE A 271 -17.68 9.06 -3.46
CA PHE A 271 -16.86 8.13 -2.68
C PHE A 271 -16.10 8.86 -1.57
N PHE A 272 -16.15 8.31 -0.36
CA PHE A 272 -15.14 8.61 0.63
C PHE A 272 -13.85 7.89 0.24
N LYS A 273 -12.81 8.66 -0.09
CA LYS A 273 -11.48 8.17 -0.46
C LYS A 273 -10.52 8.45 0.67
N PHE A 274 -9.75 7.44 1.06
CA PHE A 274 -8.69 7.55 2.06
C PHE A 274 -7.41 6.95 1.51
N SER A 275 -6.29 7.60 1.81
CA SER A 275 -4.96 7.07 1.54
C SER A 275 -4.06 7.30 2.74
N ALA A 276 -3.40 6.24 3.19
CA ALA A 276 -2.31 6.31 4.15
C ALA A 276 -1.03 5.86 3.44
N THR A 277 0.04 6.64 3.50
CA THR A 277 1.31 6.36 2.81
C THR A 277 2.52 6.67 3.69
N GLY A 278 3.66 6.03 3.43
CA GLY A 278 4.92 6.36 4.10
C GLY A 278 5.13 5.72 5.47
N PHE A 279 4.19 4.91 5.95
CA PHE A 279 4.34 4.12 7.18
C PHE A 279 5.23 2.89 6.94
N THR A 280 5.70 2.24 8.01
CA THR A 280 6.49 1.00 7.91
C THR A 280 5.71 -0.23 8.41
N PHE A 281 6.13 -1.43 8.01
CA PHE A 281 5.29 -2.64 8.02
C PHE A 281 5.42 -3.61 9.21
N SER A 282 6.16 -3.28 10.28
CA SER A 282 6.40 -4.13 11.48
C SER A 282 5.20 -4.92 12.00
N SER A 283 3.99 -4.39 11.83
CA SER A 283 2.67 -5.03 11.75
C SER A 283 1.66 -3.91 11.99
N PRO A 284 1.65 -2.84 11.17
CA PRO A 284 0.85 -1.67 11.49
C PRO A 284 -0.63 -1.98 11.38
N LYS A 285 -1.40 -1.29 12.22
CA LYS A 285 -2.85 -1.30 12.19
C LYS A 285 -3.32 0.06 11.70
N ILE A 286 -3.98 0.10 10.54
CA ILE A 286 -4.65 1.31 10.06
C ILE A 286 -6.02 1.36 10.72
N LYS A 287 -6.41 2.48 11.33
CA LYS A 287 -7.78 2.71 11.81
C LYS A 287 -8.36 3.98 11.21
N ILE A 288 -9.61 3.89 10.77
CA ILE A 288 -10.39 4.99 10.23
C ILE A 288 -11.62 5.18 11.11
N LYS A 289 -11.88 6.42 11.50
CA LYS A 289 -13.07 6.83 12.24
C LYS A 289 -13.73 7.99 11.51
N LEU A 290 -15.03 7.87 11.28
CA LEU A 290 -15.87 8.97 10.81
C LEU A 290 -16.71 9.47 11.97
N THR A 291 -16.79 10.79 12.14
CA THR A 291 -17.62 11.41 13.18
C THR A 291 -18.48 12.50 12.57
N ALA A 292 -19.76 12.55 12.95
CA ALA A 292 -20.60 13.69 12.59
C ALA A 292 -20.00 14.96 13.24
N PRO A 293 -19.94 16.10 12.52
CA PRO A 293 -19.55 17.36 13.13
C PRO A 293 -20.56 17.71 14.24
N PRO A 294 -20.11 18.38 15.31
CA PRO A 294 -20.97 18.70 16.43
C PRO A 294 -22.18 19.52 15.96
N THR A 295 -23.39 19.09 16.34
CA THR A 295 -24.64 19.81 16.05
C THR A 295 -24.74 21.05 16.93
N SER A 296 -24.17 22.17 16.46
CA SER A 296 -24.56 23.53 16.87
C SER A 296 -24.10 24.53 15.81
N GLY A 297 -24.92 25.54 15.53
CA GLY A 297 -24.84 26.44 14.36
C GLY A 297 -23.60 27.33 14.26
N GLY A 298 -22.45 26.72 14.01
CA GLY A 298 -21.27 27.37 13.46
C GLY A 298 -20.96 26.73 12.11
N THR A 299 -20.78 27.56 11.08
CA THR A 299 -20.33 27.13 9.76
C THR A 299 -19.12 26.18 9.91
N PRO A 300 -19.19 24.93 9.39
CA PRO A 300 -18.09 23.99 9.51
C PRO A 300 -16.83 24.52 8.82
N ALA A 301 -15.73 24.64 9.57
CA ALA A 301 -14.41 24.83 9.02
C ALA A 301 -13.97 23.50 8.39
N VAL A 302 -14.19 23.44 7.09
CA VAL A 302 -13.75 22.38 6.20
C VAL A 302 -12.27 22.60 5.87
N THR A 303 -11.38 21.69 6.26
CA THR A 303 -10.18 21.38 5.45
C THR A 303 -10.54 20.27 4.48
N GLN A 304 -11.36 20.60 3.48
CA GLN A 304 -11.42 19.89 2.21
C GLN A 304 -10.22 20.38 1.42
N GLU A 305 -9.38 19.48 0.98
CA GLU A 305 -8.52 19.75 -0.17
C GLU A 305 -9.41 19.71 -1.41
N ALA A 306 -10.04 20.84 -1.71
CA ALA A 306 -10.58 21.11 -3.03
C ALA A 306 -9.42 21.22 -4.03
N ALA A 307 -9.69 20.87 -5.28
CA ALA A 307 -8.76 20.90 -6.40
C ALA A 307 -7.81 22.10 -6.36
N ALA A 308 -6.53 21.82 -6.66
CA ALA A 308 -5.39 22.72 -6.71
C ALA A 308 -5.75 24.22 -6.83
N PRO A 309 -5.54 25.02 -5.77
CA PRO A 309 -5.43 26.45 -5.92
C PRO A 309 -4.21 26.73 -6.79
N ALA A 310 -4.37 27.53 -7.85
CA ALA A 310 -3.26 28.10 -8.58
C ALA A 310 -2.23 28.64 -7.57
N ALA A 311 -1.00 28.13 -7.67
CA ALA A 311 0.06 28.37 -6.72
C ALA A 311 0.19 29.86 -6.40
N LYS A 312 -0.19 30.27 -5.18
CA LYS A 312 0.38 31.46 -4.57
C LYS A 312 1.85 31.14 -4.35
N ALA A 313 2.69 31.81 -5.14
CA ALA A 313 4.13 31.73 -5.05
C ALA A 313 4.58 31.76 -3.58
N PRO A 314 5.52 30.90 -3.17
CA PRO A 314 6.08 30.95 -1.82
C PRO A 314 6.59 32.37 -1.56
N ALA A 315 6.33 32.87 -0.35
CA ALA A 315 6.86 34.15 0.10
C ALA A 315 8.35 34.22 -0.27
N LYS A 316 8.69 35.18 -1.15
CA LYS A 316 10.08 35.43 -1.55
C LYS A 316 10.90 35.61 -0.28
N VAL A 317 11.72 34.62 0.05
CA VAL A 317 12.93 34.88 0.86
C VAL A 317 13.66 35.98 0.08
N ALA A 318 13.76 37.17 0.67
CA ALA A 318 14.41 38.30 0.03
C ALA A 318 15.91 37.97 -0.14
N ILE A 319 16.27 37.38 -1.28
CA ILE A 319 17.65 37.13 -1.66
C ILE A 319 18.26 38.50 -1.95
N LYS A 320 19.02 39.02 -0.98
CA LYS A 320 19.82 40.22 -1.18
C LYS A 320 21.11 39.81 -1.88
N SER A 321 21.54 40.62 -2.83
CA SER A 321 22.81 40.43 -3.53
C SER A 321 23.73 41.60 -3.21
N ILE A 322 24.97 41.31 -2.80
CA ILE A 322 26.00 42.32 -2.55
C ILE A 322 27.15 42.13 -3.53
N SER A 323 27.79 43.24 -3.92
CA SER A 323 29.05 43.19 -4.66
C SER A 323 30.20 43.34 -3.68
N CYS A 324 31.14 42.42 -3.73
CA CYS A 324 32.32 42.37 -2.89
C CYS A 324 33.56 42.58 -3.76
N VAL A 325 34.45 43.49 -3.38
CA VAL A 325 35.63 43.88 -4.16
C VAL A 325 36.92 43.58 -3.44
N LYS A 326 37.91 43.06 -4.18
CA LYS A 326 39.30 42.89 -3.74
C LYS A 326 40.20 43.31 -4.91
N GLY A 327 40.76 44.52 -4.81
CA GLY A 327 41.47 45.14 -5.95
C GLY A 327 40.53 45.35 -7.14
N LYS A 328 40.93 44.89 -8.33
CA LYS A 328 40.10 44.98 -9.57
C LYS A 328 39.05 43.87 -9.70
N ILE A 329 39.03 42.89 -8.80
CA ILE A 329 38.13 41.73 -8.88
C ILE A 329 36.81 42.06 -8.15
N VAL A 330 35.70 41.97 -8.86
CA VAL A 330 34.34 42.14 -8.33
C VAL A 330 33.64 40.78 -8.26
N LYS A 331 33.19 40.37 -7.07
CA LYS A 331 32.45 39.13 -6.84
C LYS A 331 31.06 39.43 -6.28
N LYS A 332 30.03 38.91 -6.92
CA LYS A 332 28.64 39.06 -6.49
C LYS A 332 28.24 37.89 -5.59
N VAL A 333 27.70 38.19 -4.41
CA VAL A 333 27.30 37.18 -3.40
C VAL A 333 25.82 37.37 -3.09
N SER A 334 25.04 36.29 -3.19
CA SER A 334 23.59 36.29 -2.99
C SER A 334 23.19 35.33 -1.88
N GLY A 335 22.27 35.73 -1.02
CA GLY A 335 21.73 34.90 0.06
C GLY A 335 20.66 35.64 0.86
N SER A 336 20.09 34.98 1.86
CA SER A 336 19.14 35.62 2.80
C SER A 336 19.83 36.70 3.65
N ASN A 337 21.13 36.55 3.92
CA ASN A 337 21.97 37.55 4.60
C ASN A 337 23.43 37.45 4.10
N PRO A 338 23.76 37.98 2.91
CA PRO A 338 25.07 37.76 2.29
C PRO A 338 26.18 38.55 3.00
N LYS A 339 27.35 37.92 3.18
CA LYS A 339 28.58 38.55 3.70
C LYS A 339 29.72 38.39 2.68
N CYS A 340 30.62 39.36 2.62
CA CYS A 340 31.78 39.26 1.73
C CYS A 340 32.77 38.20 2.23
N PRO A 341 33.35 37.37 1.34
CA PRO A 341 34.40 36.43 1.71
C PRO A 341 35.61 37.16 2.30
N ALA A 342 36.41 36.45 3.11
CA ALA A 342 37.59 37.00 3.74
C ALA A 342 38.52 37.67 2.70
N GLY A 343 38.89 38.93 2.97
CA GLY A 343 39.72 39.75 2.08
C GLY A 343 38.97 40.51 0.99
N PHE A 344 37.65 40.39 0.86
CA PHE A 344 36.83 41.24 0.00
C PHE A 344 36.04 42.26 0.85
N LYS A 345 35.99 43.52 0.40
CA LYS A 345 35.17 44.56 1.03
C LYS A 345 33.86 44.73 0.29
N LYS A 346 32.78 45.02 1.00
CA LYS A 346 31.49 45.34 0.37
C LYS A 346 31.65 46.65 -0.42
N LYS A 347 31.23 46.63 -1.67
CA LYS A 347 31.17 47.81 -2.55
C LYS A 347 29.98 48.67 -2.18
#